data_AF-A0A0H2S2V3-F1
#
_entry.id   AF-A0A0H2S2V3-F1
#
_cell.length_a   1.000
_cell.length_b   1.000
_cell.length_c   1.000
_cell.angle_alpha   90.00
_cell.angle_beta   90.00
_cell.angle_gamma   90.00
#
_symmetry.space_group_name_H-M   'P 1'
#
loop_
_entity.id
_entity.type
_entity.pdbx_description
1 polymer ?
#
loop_
_entity_poly.entity_id
_entity_poly.type
_entity_poly.pdbx_seq_one_letter_code
_entity_poly.pdbx_strand_id
1 'polypeptide(L)'
;MSGPSKLDATHRALIIVSSLLFTIVCGLVFWRSYTGVPLLQSLAVSNSSSIISPVWDIGDLGEVRMLSENTKRYELADDGGAEAWEKLVPKDGGIIYRRNPSTGEVEDYTISMFHQLRCLTALRAELLRPTRFETPRAPNEPILKHCFNYIRQMVLCRSDTYLENLRKSIGENSLSVTPIRICKDWRKVYEAVENQYY
;
A
#
# COMPACT_ATOMS: atom_id res chain seq x y z
N MET A 1 -51.84 55.85 -36.20
CA MET A 1 -51.04 54.99 -35.30
C MET A 1 -51.54 53.56 -35.48
N SER A 2 -50.97 52.84 -36.45
CA SER A 2 -51.33 51.44 -36.74
C SER A 2 -50.66 50.53 -35.72
N GLY A 3 -51.46 49.86 -34.89
CA GLY A 3 -50.99 48.84 -33.96
C GLY A 3 -50.34 47.66 -34.69
N PRO A 4 -49.44 46.91 -34.03
CA PRO A 4 -48.71 45.81 -34.66
C PRO A 4 -49.67 44.76 -35.24
N SER A 5 -49.36 44.29 -36.46
CA SER A 5 -50.18 43.35 -37.21
C SER A 5 -50.24 41.99 -36.50
N LYS A 6 -51.41 41.32 -36.52
CA LYS A 6 -51.60 40.01 -35.87
C LYS A 6 -50.57 38.94 -36.30
N LEU A 7 -49.99 39.09 -37.50
CA LEU A 7 -48.93 38.21 -38.03
C LEU A 7 -47.62 38.29 -37.22
N ASP A 8 -47.28 39.48 -36.70
CA ASP A 8 -46.08 39.71 -35.91
C ASP A 8 -46.22 39.07 -34.50
N ALA A 9 -47.41 39.17 -33.91
CA ALA A 9 -47.70 38.53 -32.62
C ALA A 9 -47.61 37.00 -32.68
N THR A 10 -48.10 36.37 -33.76
CA THR A 10 -48.00 34.92 -33.96
C THR A 10 -46.56 34.45 -34.20
N HIS A 11 -45.77 35.23 -34.93
CA HIS A 11 -44.37 34.91 -35.20
C HIS A 11 -43.51 35.02 -33.93
N ARG A 12 -43.76 36.05 -33.11
CA ARG A 12 -43.10 36.22 -31.80
C ARG A 12 -43.47 35.10 -30.82
N ALA A 13 -44.74 34.66 -30.81
CA ALA A 13 -45.17 33.53 -29.99
C ALA A 13 -44.48 32.21 -30.38
N LEU A 14 -44.36 31.93 -31.69
CA LEU A 14 -43.66 30.75 -32.20
C LEU A 14 -42.18 30.71 -31.80
N ILE A 15 -41.48 31.86 -31.87
CA ILE A 15 -40.06 31.96 -31.45
C ILE A 15 -39.90 31.71 -29.95
N ILE A 16 -40.81 32.24 -29.13
CA ILE A 16 -40.75 32.04 -27.67
C ILE A 16 -40.97 30.56 -27.32
N VAL A 17 -41.96 29.92 -27.93
CA VAL A 17 -42.26 28.50 -27.71
C VAL A 17 -41.12 27.59 -28.17
N SER A 18 -40.52 27.86 -29.33
CA SER A 18 -39.39 27.07 -29.81
C SER A 18 -38.14 27.24 -28.94
N SER A 19 -37.89 28.45 -28.45
CA SER A 19 -36.77 28.73 -27.53
C SER A 19 -36.95 28.03 -26.18
N LEU A 20 -38.17 28.03 -25.63
CA LEU A 20 -38.49 27.34 -24.38
C LEU A 20 -38.40 25.80 -24.53
N LEU A 21 -38.85 25.25 -25.66
CA LEU A 21 -38.71 23.82 -25.94
C LEU A 21 -37.23 23.43 -26.06
N PHE A 22 -36.42 24.26 -26.71
CA PHE A 22 -34.98 24.00 -26.85
C PHE A 22 -34.27 24.02 -25.50
N THR A 23 -34.56 24.98 -24.62
CA THR A 23 -33.95 25.01 -23.27
C THR A 23 -34.38 23.84 -22.40
N ILE A 24 -35.64 23.41 -22.50
CA ILE A 24 -36.14 22.21 -21.81
C ILE A 24 -35.43 20.95 -22.32
N VAL A 25 -35.33 20.78 -23.63
CA VAL A 25 -34.64 19.62 -24.24
C VAL A 25 -33.17 19.60 -23.87
N CYS A 26 -32.47 20.74 -23.97
CA CYS A 26 -31.08 20.85 -23.53
C CYS A 26 -30.95 20.53 -22.05
N GLY A 27 -31.82 21.08 -21.20
CA GLY A 27 -31.84 20.80 -19.76
C GLY A 27 -32.03 19.31 -19.45
N LEU A 28 -32.93 18.62 -20.15
CA LEU A 28 -33.16 17.18 -20.01
C LEU A 28 -31.95 16.36 -20.50
N VAL A 29 -31.28 16.77 -21.57
CA VAL A 29 -30.06 16.11 -22.08
C VAL A 29 -28.90 16.31 -21.11
N PHE A 30 -28.68 17.53 -20.62
CA PHE A 30 -27.66 17.82 -19.61
C PHE A 30 -27.93 17.09 -18.30
N TRP A 31 -29.19 17.03 -17.85
CA TRP A 31 -29.60 16.25 -16.68
C TRP A 31 -29.31 14.77 -16.89
N ARG A 32 -29.70 14.19 -18.03
CA ARG A 32 -29.44 12.78 -18.35
C ARG A 32 -27.94 12.46 -18.42
N SER A 33 -27.12 13.39 -18.91
CA SER A 33 -25.65 13.24 -18.90
C SER A 33 -25.06 13.33 -17.50
N TYR A 34 -25.61 14.15 -16.61
CA TYR A 34 -25.12 14.33 -15.24
C TYR A 34 -25.60 13.22 -14.29
N THR A 35 -26.87 12.81 -14.40
CA THR A 35 -27.42 11.68 -13.63
C THR A 35 -27.07 10.31 -14.23
N GLY A 36 -26.61 10.28 -15.49
CA GLY A 36 -26.11 9.09 -16.16
C GLY A 36 -24.70 8.68 -15.75
N VAL A 37 -24.01 9.50 -14.95
CA VAL A 37 -22.82 9.06 -14.21
C VAL A 37 -23.33 8.23 -13.03
N PRO A 38 -23.09 6.90 -12.99
CA PRO A 38 -23.58 6.09 -11.90
C PRO A 38 -22.85 6.51 -10.62
N LEU A 39 -23.55 7.21 -9.72
CA LEU A 39 -23.08 7.49 -8.35
C LEU A 39 -22.82 6.18 -7.56
N LEU A 40 -23.20 5.04 -8.12
CA LEU A 40 -23.03 3.69 -7.56
C LEU A 40 -21.85 2.91 -8.16
N GLN A 41 -20.95 3.55 -8.92
CA GLN A 41 -19.72 2.87 -9.37
C GLN A 41 -18.60 2.89 -8.33
N SER A 42 -18.84 3.47 -7.15
CA SER A 42 -17.87 3.58 -6.05
C SER A 42 -18.02 2.54 -4.93
N LEU A 43 -19.00 1.62 -4.98
CA LEU A 43 -19.12 0.56 -3.95
C LEU A 43 -19.31 -0.87 -4.47
N ALA A 44 -19.37 -1.07 -5.79
CA ALA A 44 -19.18 -2.40 -6.34
C ALA A 44 -17.67 -2.64 -6.49
N VAL A 45 -17.02 -3.11 -5.43
CA VAL A 45 -15.86 -4.01 -5.60
C VAL A 45 -16.39 -5.11 -6.49
N SER A 46 -16.12 -5.00 -7.80
CA SER A 46 -16.61 -5.98 -8.75
C SER A 46 -16.06 -7.32 -8.29
N ASN A 47 -16.92 -8.32 -8.32
CA ASN A 47 -16.61 -9.71 -8.05
C ASN A 47 -15.73 -10.29 -9.18
N SER A 48 -14.72 -9.52 -9.59
CA SER A 48 -13.47 -10.07 -10.10
C SER A 48 -13.02 -11.04 -9.03
N SER A 49 -12.72 -12.26 -9.43
CA SER A 49 -11.87 -13.19 -8.70
C SER A 49 -10.54 -12.48 -8.46
N SER A 50 -10.54 -11.55 -7.52
CA SER A 50 -9.36 -10.82 -7.10
C SER A 50 -8.42 -11.93 -6.66
N ILE A 51 -7.26 -11.97 -7.31
CA ILE A 51 -6.19 -12.91 -6.99
C ILE A 51 -5.67 -12.46 -5.63
N ILE A 52 -6.42 -12.78 -4.58
CA ILE A 52 -6.02 -12.57 -3.20
C ILE A 52 -4.91 -13.58 -2.98
N SER A 53 -3.71 -13.06 -2.68
CA SER A 53 -2.59 -13.93 -2.35
C SER A 53 -3.02 -14.85 -1.19
N PRO A 54 -2.77 -16.17 -1.29
CA PRO A 54 -3.22 -17.11 -0.27
C PRO A 54 -2.59 -16.74 1.07
N VAL A 55 -3.43 -16.81 2.11
CA VAL A 55 -2.96 -16.64 3.49
C VAL A 55 -2.40 -17.97 3.96
N TRP A 56 -1.17 -17.96 4.46
CA TRP A 56 -0.66 -19.08 5.21
C TRP A 56 -1.17 -19.02 6.64
N ASP A 57 -2.21 -19.81 6.92
CA ASP A 57 -2.78 -19.94 8.25
C ASP A 57 -1.91 -20.87 9.11
N ILE A 58 -1.24 -20.31 10.11
CA ILE A 58 -0.48 -21.04 11.15
C ILE A 58 -1.14 -20.94 12.52
N GLY A 59 -2.44 -20.58 12.54
CA GLY A 59 -3.21 -20.37 13.75
C GLY A 59 -2.92 -19.03 14.44
N ASP A 60 -3.37 -18.91 15.68
CA ASP A 60 -3.18 -17.68 16.46
C ASP A 60 -1.72 -17.49 16.88
N LEU A 61 -1.15 -16.38 16.42
CA LEU A 61 0.19 -15.96 16.83
C LEU A 61 0.22 -15.55 18.31
N GLY A 62 -0.91 -15.16 18.89
CA GLY A 62 -0.92 -14.55 20.23
C GLY A 62 -0.20 -13.20 20.22
N GLU A 63 0.12 -12.69 21.40
CA GLU A 63 0.66 -11.33 21.57
C GLU A 63 1.95 -11.33 22.41
N VAL A 64 2.86 -10.43 22.05
CA VAL A 64 4.12 -10.17 22.75
C VAL A 64 4.31 -8.67 22.92
N ARG A 65 5.04 -8.28 23.98
CA ARG A 65 5.43 -6.90 24.20
C ARG A 65 6.79 -6.66 23.58
N MET A 66 6.91 -5.63 22.75
CA MET A 66 8.16 -5.23 22.13
C MET A 66 8.52 -3.81 22.55
N LEU A 67 9.76 -3.62 22.97
CA LEU A 67 10.33 -2.31 23.24
C LEU A 67 10.84 -1.70 21.93
N SER A 68 10.36 -0.51 21.56
CA SER A 68 10.72 0.15 20.30
C SER A 68 11.91 1.10 20.47
N GLU A 69 13.13 0.56 20.53
CA GLU A 69 14.37 1.32 20.72
C GLU A 69 15.40 1.10 19.61
N ASN A 70 16.40 1.99 19.57
CA ASN A 70 17.62 1.76 18.80
C ASN A 70 18.37 0.54 19.35
N THR A 71 18.99 -0.21 18.46
CA THR A 71 19.59 -1.51 18.76
C THR A 71 21.05 -1.54 18.38
N LYS A 72 21.87 -2.15 19.24
CA LYS A 72 23.27 -2.46 18.92
C LYS A 72 23.43 -3.73 18.08
N ARG A 73 22.42 -4.58 18.02
CA ARG A 73 22.46 -5.83 17.25
C ARG A 73 22.34 -5.60 15.76
N TYR A 74 21.50 -4.65 15.35
CA TYR A 74 21.25 -4.32 13.94
C TYR A 74 21.90 -2.97 13.58
N GLU A 75 23.13 -2.78 14.03
CA GLU A 75 23.92 -1.58 13.72
C GLU A 75 24.08 -1.42 12.21
N LEU A 76 24.19 -0.18 11.74
CA LEU A 76 24.16 0.08 10.30
C LEU A 76 25.47 -0.38 9.63
N ALA A 77 26.62 0.13 10.08
CA ALA A 77 27.85 0.08 9.29
C ALA A 77 28.84 -1.03 9.66
N ASP A 78 28.66 -1.75 10.77
CA ASP A 78 29.60 -2.80 11.19
C ASP A 78 29.25 -4.19 10.62
N ASP A 79 30.24 -5.09 10.67
CA ASP A 79 30.11 -6.45 10.14
C ASP A 79 29.10 -7.28 10.94
N GLY A 80 29.04 -7.08 12.26
CA GLY A 80 28.09 -7.77 13.14
C GLY A 80 26.64 -7.40 12.83
N GLY A 81 26.39 -6.13 12.57
CA GLY A 81 25.12 -5.61 12.10
C GLY A 81 24.77 -6.15 10.72
N ALA A 82 25.74 -6.15 9.79
CA ALA A 82 25.54 -6.75 8.46
C ALA A 82 25.02 -8.20 8.55
N GLU A 83 25.70 -9.02 9.34
CA GLU A 83 25.33 -10.42 9.57
C GLU A 83 23.95 -10.53 10.25
N ALA A 84 23.65 -9.66 11.23
CA ALA A 84 22.37 -9.65 11.91
C ALA A 84 21.20 -9.31 10.96
N TRP A 85 21.38 -8.32 10.07
CA TRP A 85 20.40 -7.94 9.05
C TRP A 85 20.17 -9.06 8.02
N GLU A 86 21.20 -9.81 7.64
CA GLU A 86 21.07 -10.96 6.75
C GLU A 86 20.30 -12.12 7.40
N LYS A 87 20.54 -12.36 8.70
CA LYS A 87 19.87 -13.41 9.48
C LYS A 87 18.38 -13.15 9.80
N LEU A 88 17.85 -11.97 9.45
CA LEU A 88 16.41 -11.67 9.58
C LEU A 88 15.54 -12.48 8.61
N VAL A 89 16.14 -13.07 7.58
CA VAL A 89 15.43 -13.93 6.63
C VAL A 89 16.01 -15.33 6.73
N PRO A 90 15.18 -16.38 6.81
CA PRO A 90 15.65 -17.76 6.76
C PRO A 90 16.53 -18.01 5.53
N LYS A 91 17.50 -18.93 5.63
CA LYS A 91 18.53 -19.16 4.58
C LYS A 91 17.92 -19.59 3.23
N ASP A 92 16.81 -20.31 3.27
CA ASP A 92 16.02 -20.72 2.09
C ASP A 92 15.13 -19.58 1.54
N GLY A 93 15.14 -18.42 2.19
CA GLY A 93 14.32 -17.27 1.85
C GLY A 93 12.93 -17.26 2.48
N GLY A 94 12.62 -18.22 3.36
CA GLY A 94 11.28 -18.39 3.93
C GLY A 94 10.25 -18.69 2.87
N ILE A 95 10.59 -19.61 1.95
CA ILE A 95 9.75 -20.03 0.83
C ILE A 95 8.76 -21.09 1.32
N ILE A 96 7.50 -20.90 0.92
CA ILE A 96 6.38 -21.74 1.29
C ILE A 96 5.80 -22.36 0.03
N TYR A 97 5.86 -23.68 -0.09
CA TYR A 97 5.31 -24.43 -1.21
C TYR A 97 3.83 -24.73 -0.99
N ARG A 98 2.96 -24.34 -1.92
CA ARG A 98 1.52 -24.63 -1.84
C ARG A 98 1.02 -25.19 -3.16
N ARG A 99 0.22 -26.25 -3.07
CA ARG A 99 -0.49 -26.77 -4.24
C ARG A 99 -1.69 -25.88 -4.52
N ASN A 100 -1.76 -25.32 -5.72
CA ASN A 100 -2.91 -24.61 -6.21
C ASN A 100 -4.06 -25.62 -6.43
N PRO A 101 -5.22 -25.47 -5.74
CA PRO A 101 -6.32 -26.42 -5.88
C PRO A 101 -6.96 -26.44 -7.27
N SER A 102 -6.88 -25.32 -8.00
CA SER A 102 -7.50 -25.13 -9.31
C SER A 102 -6.65 -25.66 -10.45
N THR A 103 -5.32 -25.51 -10.38
CA THR A 103 -4.39 -25.97 -11.43
C THR A 103 -3.71 -27.28 -11.09
N GLY A 104 -3.65 -27.65 -9.81
CA GLY A 104 -2.90 -28.80 -9.31
C GLY A 104 -1.39 -28.57 -9.24
N GLU A 105 -0.87 -27.42 -9.68
CA GLU A 105 0.55 -27.09 -9.68
C GLU A 105 1.03 -26.68 -8.29
N VAL A 106 2.33 -26.90 -8.01
CA VAL A 106 2.97 -26.38 -6.80
C VAL A 106 3.51 -24.98 -7.10
N GLU A 107 3.12 -24.03 -6.28
CA GLU A 107 3.51 -22.63 -6.37
C GLU A 107 4.36 -22.23 -5.15
N ASP A 108 5.33 -21.38 -5.40
CA ASP A 108 6.26 -20.87 -4.40
C ASP A 108 5.77 -19.51 -3.89
N TYR A 109 5.64 -19.40 -2.58
CA TYR A 109 5.27 -18.17 -1.90
C TYR A 109 6.38 -17.73 -0.95
N THR A 110 6.49 -16.43 -0.68
CA THR A 110 7.30 -15.94 0.45
C THR A 110 6.38 -15.24 1.44
N ILE A 111 6.65 -15.40 2.72
CA ILE A 111 5.89 -14.68 3.74
C ILE A 111 6.18 -13.18 3.62
N SER A 112 5.12 -12.38 3.55
CA SER A 112 5.22 -10.92 3.41
C SER A 112 6.11 -10.28 4.48
N MET A 113 6.18 -10.85 5.69
CA MET A 113 7.11 -10.42 6.74
C MET A 113 8.57 -10.51 6.27
N PHE A 114 9.00 -11.66 5.74
CA PHE A 114 10.39 -11.84 5.27
C PHE A 114 10.70 -10.99 4.04
N HIS A 115 9.75 -10.77 3.13
CA HIS A 115 9.96 -9.86 2.00
C HIS A 115 10.20 -8.41 2.48
N GLN A 116 9.44 -7.95 3.49
CA GLN A 116 9.68 -6.64 4.10
C GLN A 116 11.07 -6.56 4.74
N LEU A 117 11.47 -7.60 5.50
CA LEU A 117 12.81 -7.66 6.11
C LEU A 117 13.93 -7.69 5.07
N ARG A 118 13.79 -8.48 4.00
CA ARG A 118 14.74 -8.51 2.87
C ARG A 118 14.85 -7.14 2.19
N CYS A 119 13.73 -6.43 2.03
CA CYS A 119 13.72 -5.07 1.50
C CYS A 119 14.52 -4.12 2.39
N LEU A 120 14.36 -4.19 3.72
CA LEU A 120 15.16 -3.37 4.65
C LEU A 120 16.66 -3.66 4.56
N THR A 121 17.04 -4.93 4.45
CA THR A 121 18.45 -5.33 4.27
C THR A 121 19.02 -4.80 2.95
N ALA A 122 18.24 -4.84 1.86
CA ALA A 122 18.64 -4.27 0.56
C ALA A 122 18.79 -2.74 0.63
N LEU A 123 17.85 -2.04 1.28
CA LEU A 123 17.93 -0.59 1.49
C LEU A 123 19.14 -0.19 2.32
N ARG A 124 19.45 -0.94 3.39
CA ARG A 124 20.67 -0.75 4.19
C ARG A 124 21.93 -0.88 3.32
N ALA A 125 22.03 -1.96 2.54
CA ALA A 125 23.20 -2.21 1.70
C ALA A 125 23.44 -1.08 0.69
N GLU A 126 22.37 -0.55 0.08
CA GLU A 126 22.46 0.59 -0.83
C GLU A 126 22.81 1.91 -0.11
N LEU A 127 22.33 2.11 1.12
CA LEU A 127 22.66 3.29 1.93
C LEU A 127 24.15 3.36 2.29
N LEU A 128 24.77 2.21 2.52
CA LEU A 128 26.19 2.08 2.90
C LEU A 128 27.12 1.93 1.69
N ARG A 129 26.57 1.96 0.47
CA ARG A 129 27.36 1.79 -0.73
C ARG A 129 28.38 2.93 -0.85
N PRO A 130 29.66 2.64 -1.16
CA PRO A 130 30.66 3.66 -1.45
C PRO A 130 30.13 4.65 -2.48
N THR A 131 30.40 5.94 -2.26
CA THR A 131 29.82 6.99 -3.10
C THR A 131 30.24 6.82 -4.56
N ARG A 132 29.56 7.51 -5.48
CA ARG A 132 29.95 7.55 -6.90
C ARG A 132 31.41 7.99 -7.15
N PHE A 133 32.03 8.62 -6.16
CA PHE A 133 33.43 9.07 -6.21
C PHE A 133 34.41 7.95 -5.85
N GLU A 134 33.97 6.91 -5.14
CA GLU A 134 34.78 5.75 -4.73
C GLU A 134 34.53 4.55 -5.64
N THR A 135 33.30 4.36 -6.12
CA THR A 135 32.97 3.35 -7.14
C THR A 135 31.95 3.89 -8.16
N PRO A 136 32.27 3.91 -9.47
CA PRO A 136 31.39 4.47 -10.51
C PRO A 136 30.11 3.69 -10.79
N ARG A 137 29.75 2.72 -9.94
CA ARG A 137 28.54 1.92 -10.15
C ARG A 137 27.32 2.80 -9.87
N ALA A 138 26.35 2.79 -10.77
CA ALA A 138 25.07 3.42 -10.53
C ALA A 138 24.37 2.74 -9.32
N PRO A 139 23.63 3.49 -8.49
CA PRO A 139 22.76 2.89 -7.48
C PRO A 139 21.85 1.83 -8.11
N ASN A 140 21.46 0.81 -7.35
CA ASN A 140 20.47 -0.15 -7.83
C ASN A 140 19.06 0.47 -7.77
N GLU A 141 18.82 1.47 -8.60
CA GLU A 141 17.57 2.23 -8.62
C GLU A 141 16.32 1.34 -8.76
N PRO A 142 16.31 0.25 -9.56
CA PRO A 142 15.16 -0.65 -9.63
C PRO A 142 14.82 -1.32 -8.29
N ILE A 143 15.80 -1.87 -7.56
CA ILE A 143 15.53 -2.51 -6.26
C ILE A 143 15.08 -1.46 -5.24
N LEU A 144 15.72 -0.28 -5.22
CA LEU A 144 15.35 0.81 -4.32
C LEU A 144 13.90 1.26 -4.55
N LYS A 145 13.52 1.51 -5.81
CA LYS A 145 12.16 1.90 -6.19
C LYS A 145 11.14 0.84 -5.77
N HIS A 146 11.44 -0.43 -5.99
CA HIS A 146 10.61 -1.55 -5.56
C HIS A 146 10.47 -1.60 -4.05
N CYS A 147 11.59 -1.65 -3.31
CA CYS A 147 11.61 -1.79 -1.86
C CYS A 147 10.92 -0.61 -1.16
N PHE A 148 11.21 0.64 -1.56
CA PHE A 148 10.55 1.80 -0.97
C PHE A 148 9.04 1.80 -1.21
N ASN A 149 8.59 1.50 -2.43
CA ASN A 149 7.16 1.44 -2.70
C ASN A 149 6.49 0.26 -1.96
N TYR A 150 7.14 -0.91 -1.92
CA TYR A 150 6.62 -2.08 -1.22
C TYR A 150 6.47 -1.82 0.29
N ILE A 151 7.51 -1.30 0.96
CA ILE A 151 7.44 -0.96 2.39
C ILE A 151 6.35 0.09 2.65
N ARG A 152 6.27 1.15 1.83
CA ARG A 152 5.19 2.15 1.93
C ARG A 152 3.81 1.50 1.84
N GLN A 153 3.60 0.62 0.86
CA GLN A 153 2.32 -0.09 0.70
C GLN A 153 2.02 -1.00 1.89
N MET A 154 3.02 -1.68 2.44
CA MET A 154 2.83 -2.57 3.59
C MET A 154 2.58 -1.82 4.91
N VAL A 155 3.17 -0.64 5.10
CA VAL A 155 2.85 0.27 6.21
C VAL A 155 1.40 0.73 6.10
N LEU A 156 0.97 1.18 4.92
CA LEU A 156 -0.42 1.60 4.70
C LEU A 156 -1.40 0.44 4.85
N CYS A 157 -1.04 -0.76 4.40
CA CYS A 157 -1.86 -1.96 4.55
C CYS A 157 -2.12 -2.33 6.01
N ARG A 158 -1.17 -2.02 6.92
CA ARG A 158 -1.27 -2.32 8.36
C ARG A 158 -1.60 -1.11 9.24
N SER A 159 -1.62 0.09 8.67
CA SER A 159 -2.03 1.39 9.24
C SER A 159 -2.05 1.42 10.77
N ASP A 160 -0.86 1.35 11.37
CA ASP A 160 -0.71 1.35 12.81
C ASP A 160 -1.21 2.68 13.42
N THR A 161 -2.08 2.62 14.44
CA THR A 161 -2.79 3.78 15.01
C THR A 161 -2.24 4.21 16.36
N TYR A 162 -1.15 3.62 16.83
CA TYR A 162 -0.48 4.05 18.05
C TYR A 162 0.02 5.49 17.93
N LEU A 163 -0.22 6.29 18.97
CA LEU A 163 0.21 7.67 19.02
C LEU A 163 1.69 7.77 19.41
N GLU A 164 2.45 8.55 18.65
CA GLU A 164 3.87 8.83 18.93
C GLU A 164 4.04 10.22 19.55
N ASN A 165 4.93 10.32 20.54
CA ASN A 165 5.15 11.58 21.25
C ASN A 165 6.14 12.48 20.50
N LEU A 166 5.64 13.56 19.89
CA LEU A 166 6.43 14.52 19.11
C LEU A 166 7.52 15.26 19.91
N ARG A 167 7.42 15.33 21.24
CA ARG A 167 8.38 16.10 22.06
C ARG A 167 9.70 15.37 22.31
N LYS A 168 9.81 14.08 21.94
CA LYS A 168 10.95 13.23 22.28
C LYS A 168 11.90 12.93 21.13
N SER A 169 11.57 13.32 19.89
CA SER A 169 12.41 13.06 18.71
C SER A 169 13.51 14.11 18.45
N ILE A 170 13.61 15.15 19.29
CA ILE A 170 14.55 16.27 19.12
C ILE A 170 15.50 16.32 20.34
N GLY A 171 16.65 15.64 20.27
CA GLY A 171 17.78 15.86 21.19
C GLY A 171 18.34 14.60 21.88
N GLU A 172 19.67 14.61 22.04
CA GLU A 172 20.54 13.55 22.58
C GLU A 172 20.25 13.16 24.05
N ASN A 173 19.36 13.88 24.74
CA ASN A 173 19.00 13.67 26.15
C ASN A 173 17.47 13.59 26.40
N SER A 174 16.69 13.05 25.46
CA SER A 174 15.32 12.66 25.79
C SER A 174 15.38 11.34 26.59
N LEU A 175 15.12 11.39 27.89
CA LEU A 175 14.89 10.19 28.70
C LEU A 175 13.70 9.45 28.07
N SER A 176 13.99 8.48 27.19
CA SER A 176 13.00 7.81 26.39
C SER A 176 12.23 6.88 27.31
N VAL A 177 10.99 7.26 27.63
CA VAL A 177 9.96 6.22 27.83
C VAL A 177 9.80 5.59 26.46
N THR A 178 10.64 4.59 26.18
CA THR A 178 10.58 3.83 24.96
C THR A 178 9.20 3.18 24.90
N PRO A 179 8.37 3.50 23.90
CA PRO A 179 7.00 2.99 23.88
C PRO A 179 7.05 1.48 23.74
N ILE A 180 6.33 0.80 24.63
CA ILE A 180 6.11 -0.63 24.52
C ILE A 180 4.93 -0.82 23.58
N ARG A 181 5.14 -1.61 22.53
CA ARG A 181 4.11 -2.01 21.57
C ARG A 181 3.64 -3.42 21.91
N ILE A 182 2.35 -3.68 21.72
CA ILE A 182 1.80 -5.03 21.73
C ILE A 182 1.76 -5.50 20.27
N CYS A 183 2.51 -6.56 19.98
CA CYS A 183 2.71 -7.09 18.64
C CYS A 183 2.21 -8.53 18.57
N LYS A 184 1.91 -9.02 17.38
CA LYS A 184 1.77 -10.47 17.16
C LYS A 184 3.11 -11.15 17.38
N ASP A 185 3.10 -12.37 17.93
CA ASP A 185 4.34 -13.12 18.16
C ASP A 185 4.95 -13.59 16.83
N TRP A 186 5.86 -12.79 16.30
CA TRP A 186 6.55 -13.09 15.04
C TRP A 186 7.41 -14.35 15.16
N ARG A 187 7.83 -14.76 16.36
CA ARG A 187 8.69 -15.94 16.55
C ARG A 187 7.99 -17.22 16.08
N LYS A 188 6.68 -17.31 16.28
CA LYS A 188 5.87 -18.41 15.75
C LYS A 188 5.91 -18.51 14.23
N VAL A 189 6.08 -17.38 13.53
CA VAL A 189 6.27 -17.40 12.06
C VAL A 189 7.61 -18.04 11.70
N TYR A 190 8.68 -17.69 12.42
CA TYR A 190 9.99 -18.33 12.23
C TYR A 190 9.93 -19.82 12.56
N GLU A 191 9.36 -20.18 13.72
CA GLU A 191 9.18 -21.58 14.12
C GLU A 191 8.36 -22.38 13.10
N ALA A 192 7.30 -21.79 12.54
CA ALA A 192 6.48 -22.47 11.54
C ALA A 192 7.24 -22.73 10.23
N VAL A 193 8.13 -21.82 9.83
CA VAL A 193 8.94 -21.96 8.61
C VAL A 193 10.03 -23.01 8.82
N GLU A 194 10.69 -22.99 9.97
CA GLU A 194 11.74 -23.96 10.31
C GLU A 194 11.19 -25.39 10.44
N ASN A 195 9.94 -25.53 10.92
CA ASN A 195 9.27 -26.83 11.08
C ASN A 195 8.49 -27.27 9.84
N GLN A 196 8.69 -26.60 8.69
CA GLN A 196 8.06 -27.00 7.45
C GLN A 196 8.75 -28.27 6.93
N TYR A 197 8.28 -29.43 7.38
CA TYR A 197 8.68 -30.73 6.82
C TYR A 197 8.26 -30.78 5.34
N TYR A 198 9.23 -31.09 4.48
CA TYR A 198 9.02 -31.32 3.04
C TYR A 198 8.27 -32.63 2.78
#